data_AF-A0A4S2AT72-F1
#
_entry.id   AF-A0A4S2AT72-F1
#
_cell.length_a   1.000
_cell.length_b   1.000
_cell.length_c   1.000
_cell.angle_alpha   90.00
_cell.angle_beta   90.00
_cell.angle_gamma   90.00
#
_symmetry.space_group_name_H-M   'P 1'
#
loop_
_entity.id
_entity.type
_entity.pdbx_description
1 polymer ?
#
loop_
_entity_poly.entity_id
_entity_poly.type
_entity_poly.pdbx_seq_one_letter_code
_entity_poly.pdbx_strand_id
1 'polypeptide(L)' 'MDRTVIHVELDGKHHYFGSLASIFDIFTPQQLGITYGSLRNYGLCEEKPYHNSHCTIRKGILITKSGNRGRRPEGA' A
#
# COMPACT_ATOMS: atom_id res chain seq x y z
N MET A 1 -1.35 -6.18 -16.24
CA MET A 1 -0.64 -6.17 -14.95
C MET A 1 -1.49 -5.37 -13.99
N ASP A 2 -2.15 -6.06 -13.06
CA ASP A 2 -3.00 -5.43 -12.06
C ASP A 2 -2.16 -4.51 -11.18
N ARG A 3 -2.55 -3.24 -11.08
CA ARG A 3 -1.86 -2.28 -10.22
C ARG A 3 -2.34 -2.49 -8.79
N THR A 4 -1.42 -2.61 -7.85
CA THR A 4 -1.78 -2.70 -6.42
C THR A 4 -2.05 -1.30 -5.86
N VAL A 5 -3.01 -1.22 -4.94
CA VAL A 5 -3.17 -0.09 -4.03
C VAL A 5 -3.07 -0.59 -2.60
N ILE A 6 -2.38 0.16 -1.75
CA ILE A 6 -2.31 -0.10 -0.32
C ILE A 6 -2.87 1.11 0.40
N HIS A 7 -3.94 0.86 1.13
CA HIS A 7 -4.62 1.85 1.96
C HIS A 7 -4.06 1.78 3.38
N VAL A 8 -3.67 2.93 3.92
CA VAL A 8 -3.24 3.08 5.31
C VAL A 8 -4.16 4.09 5.96
N GLU A 9 -4.81 3.66 7.03
CA GLU A 9 -5.60 4.51 7.92
C GLU A 9 -4.82 4.70 9.21
N LEU A 10 -4.44 5.94 9.51
CA LEU A 10 -3.66 6.33 10.68
C LEU A 10 -4.32 7.56 11.31
N ASP A 11 -4.74 7.47 12.57
CA ASP A 11 -5.41 8.56 13.30
C ASP A 11 -6.60 9.18 12.55
N GLY A 12 -7.41 8.33 11.89
CA GLY A 12 -8.56 8.76 11.07
C GLY A 12 -8.20 9.41 9.73
N LYS A 13 -6.91 9.48 9.36
CA LYS A 13 -6.46 9.95 8.05
C LYS A 13 -6.21 8.79 7.12
N HIS A 14 -6.63 8.93 5.86
CA HIS A 14 -6.51 7.91 4.84
C HIS A 14 -5.42 8.26 3.83
N HIS A 15 -4.49 7.33 3.63
CA HIS A 15 -3.37 7.44 2.71
C HIS A 15 -3.36 6.26 1.75
N TYR A 16 -2.96 6.50 0.50
CA TYR A 16 -2.98 5.51 -0.58
C TYR A 16 -1.62 5.42 -1.27
N PHE A 17 -1.10 4.20 -1.36
CA PHE A 17 0.24 3.92 -1.86
C PHE A 17 0.22 2.87 -2.97
N GLY A 18 1.17 2.97 -3.90
CA GLY A 18 1.33 1.99 -4.98
C GLY A 18 2.08 0.72 -4.58
N SER A 19 2.73 0.72 -3.40
CA SER A 19 3.48 -0.44 -2.90
C SER A 19 3.63 -0.39 -1.38
N LEU A 20 4.03 -1.52 -0.76
CA LEU A 20 4.36 -1.56 0.67
C LEU A 20 5.58 -0.70 1.00
N ALA A 21 6.58 -0.64 0.13
CA ALA A 21 7.80 0.14 0.37
C ALA A 21 7.48 1.64 0.48
N SER A 22 6.59 2.13 -0.39
CA SER A 22 6.16 3.53 -0.44
C SER A 22 5.52 4.04 0.87
N ILE A 23 4.98 3.14 1.69
CA ILE A 23 4.44 3.47 3.01
C ILE A 23 5.56 3.94 3.93
N PHE A 24 6.70 3.22 3.92
CA PHE A 24 7.82 3.46 4.82
C PHE A 24 8.73 4.61 4.36
N ASP A 25 8.52 5.14 3.14
CA ASP A 25 9.11 6.40 2.70
C ASP A 25 8.45 7.61 3.38
N ILE A 26 7.20 7.46 3.84
CA ILE A 26 6.40 8.54 4.44
C ILE A 26 6.22 8.34 5.95
N PHE A 27 6.02 7.11 6.40
CA PHE A 27 5.73 6.78 7.80
C PHE A 27 6.84 5.95 8.43
N THR A 28 7.15 6.23 9.69
CA THR A 28 8.11 5.41 10.43
C THR A 28 7.45 4.14 10.98
N PRO A 29 8.24 3.07 11.21
CA PRO A 29 7.74 1.86 11.88
C PRO A 29 7.14 2.14 13.27
N GLN A 30 7.62 3.18 13.97
CA GLN A 30 7.06 3.56 15.27
C GLN A 30 5.66 4.16 15.13
N GLN A 31 5.40 4.97 14.09
CA GLN A 31 4.07 5.53 13.84
C GLN A 31 3.06 4.44 13.49
N LEU A 32 3.47 3.46 12.67
CA LEU A 32 2.58 2.38 12.24
C LEU A 32 2.46 1.24 13.26
N GLY A 33 3.38 1.15 14.23
CA GLY A 33 3.46 0.00 15.14
C GLY A 33 3.87 -1.30 14.46
N ILE A 34 4.46 -1.24 13.26
CA ILE A 34 4.92 -2.41 12.50
C ILE A 34 6.10 -2.05 11.59
N THR A 35 7.04 -2.98 11.44
CA THR A 35 8.18 -2.83 10.51
C THR A 35 7.84 -3.32 9.11
N TYR A 36 8.59 -2.85 8.11
CA TYR A 36 8.46 -3.34 6.72
C TYR A 36 8.60 -4.87 6.62
N GLY A 37 9.60 -5.44 7.29
CA GLY A 37 9.84 -6.89 7.26
C GLY A 37 8.68 -7.68 7.84
N SER A 38 8.15 -7.26 8.99
CA SER A 38 6.98 -7.88 9.61
C SER A 38 5.74 -7.77 8.74
N LEU A 39 5.47 -6.58 8.17
CA LEU A 39 4.32 -6.36 7.30
C LEU A 39 4.40 -7.19 6.01
N ARG A 40 5.61 -7.35 5.46
CA ARG A 40 5.86 -8.20 4.30
C ARG A 40 5.67 -9.68 4.61
N ASN A 41 6.17 -10.15 5.75
CA ASN A 41 6.00 -11.54 6.21
C ASN A 41 4.56 -11.86 6.62
N TYR A 42 3.80 -10.87 7.10
CA TYR A 42 2.39 -11.03 7.44
C TYR A 42 1.54 -11.50 6.25
N GLY A 43 1.94 -11.11 5.03
CA GLY A 43 1.27 -11.52 3.80
C GLY A 43 -0.08 -10.82 3.62
N LEU A 44 -0.08 -9.48 3.58
CA LEU A 44 -1.27 -8.67 3.30
C LEU A 44 -1.99 -9.12 2.02
N CYS A 45 -3.29 -9.36 2.13
CA CYS A 45 -4.22 -9.57 1.02
C CYS A 45 -5.57 -8.91 1.33
N GLU A 46 -6.49 -8.94 0.36
CA GLU A 46 -7.82 -8.31 0.49
C GLU A 46 -8.62 -8.88 1.67
N GLU A 47 -8.49 -10.18 1.92
CA GLU A 47 -9.18 -10.89 3.01
C GLU A 47 -8.44 -10.81 4.35
N LYS A 48 -7.18 -10.39 4.33
CA LYS A 48 -6.30 -10.36 5.51
C LYS A 48 -5.69 -8.97 5.68
N PRO A 49 -6.50 -7.96 6.05
CA PRO A 49 -5.99 -6.65 6.41
C PRO A 49 -5.19 -6.73 7.71
N TYR A 50 -4.19 -5.88 7.84
CA TYR A 50 -3.46 -5.70 9.09
C TYR A 50 -4.15 -4.60 9.90
N HIS A 51 -4.35 -4.84 11.19
CA HIS A 51 -4.83 -3.80 12.11
C HIS A 51 -4.05 -3.88 13.43
N ASN A 52 -3.83 -2.73 14.03
CA ASN A 52 -3.35 -2.60 15.40
C ASN A 52 -3.97 -1.34 16.04
N SER A 53 -3.52 -0.97 17.24
CA SER A 53 -4.03 0.19 17.96
C SER A 53 -3.72 1.54 17.29
N HIS A 54 -2.76 1.58 16.36
CA HIS A 54 -2.31 2.80 15.68
C HIS A 54 -2.89 2.94 14.28
N CYS A 55 -2.90 1.86 13.50
CA CYS A 55 -3.27 1.90 12.09
C CYS A 55 -4.03 0.67 11.60
N THR A 56 -4.73 0.86 10.48
CA THR A 56 -5.27 -0.22 9.66
C THR A 56 -4.65 -0.15 8.27
N ILE A 57 -4.09 -1.27 7.79
CA ILE A 57 -3.47 -1.38 6.47
C ILE A 57 -4.21 -2.43 5.65
N ARG A 58 -4.71 -2.03 4.48
CA ARG A 58 -5.48 -2.89 3.56
C ARG A 58 -4.77 -2.93 2.20
N LYS A 59 -4.72 -4.10 1.57
CA LYS A 59 -4.19 -4.27 0.21
C LYS A 59 -5.35 -4.58 -0.72
N GLY A 60 -5.39 -3.92 -1.88
CA GLY A 60 -6.36 -4.20 -2.92
C GLY A 60 -5.80 -3.94 -4.32
N ILE A 61 -6.65 -4.12 -5.33
CA ILE A 61 -6.35 -3.84 -6.72
C ILE A 61 -6.84 -2.44 -7.08
N LEU A 62 -5.95 -1.64 -7.68
CA LEU A 62 -6.29 -0.33 -8.21
C LEU A 62 -7.07 -0.50 -9.50
N ILE A 63 -8.39 -0.34 -9.41
CA ILE A 63 -9.27 -0.31 -10.58
C ILE A 63 -9.04 1.02 -11.30
N THR A 64 -8.53 0.95 -12.53
CA THR A 64 -8.33 2.13 -13.37
C THR A 64 -9.20 2.03 -14.61
N LYS A 65 -9.65 3.18 -15.13
CA LYS A 65 -10.25 3.22 -16.46
C LYS A 65 -9.18 2.80 -17.47
N SER A 66 -9.56 2.00 -18.46
CA SER A 66 -8.75 1.71 -19.64
C SER A 66 -8.47 3.04 -20.37
N GLY A 67 -7.31 3.62 -20.11
CA GLY A 67 -6.86 4.87 -20.68
C GLY A 67 -5.42 4.74 -21.13
N ASN A 68 -5.12 5.25 -22.32
CA ASN A 68 -3.80 5.15 -22.97
C ASN A 68 -2.68 5.97 -22.29
N ARG A 69 -2.84 6.37 -21.02
CA ARG A 69 -1.90 7.23 -20.30
C ARG A 69 -0.92 6.40 -19.48
N GLY A 70 0.37 6.47 -19.86
CA GLY A 70 1.48 5.87 -19.13
C GLY A 70 2.26 4.77 -19.85
N ARG A 71 2.03 4.52 -21.15
CA ARG A 71 2.94 3.68 -21.93
C ARG A 71 4.26 4.44 -22.09
N ARG A 72 5.29 4.07 -21.33
CA ARG A 72 6.66 4.48 -21.69
C ARG A 72 6.92 3.88 -23.08
N PRO A 73 7.40 4.66 -24.07
CA PRO A 73 7.83 4.07 -25.33
C PRO A 73 8.93 3.05 -25.01
N GLU A 74 8.75 1.84 -25.54
CA GLU A 74 9.75 0.78 -25.49
C GLU A 74 10.84 1.15 -26.51
N GLY A 75 12.04 1.44 -26.03
CA GLY A 75 13.17 1.88 -26.85
C GLY A 75 13.83 3.15 -26.31
N ALA A 76 14.76 2.98 -25.36
CA ALA A 76 15.82 3.92 -25.03
C ALA A 76 17.13 3.13 -24.92
#